data_AF-A0A815ELU6-F1
#
_entry.id   AF-A0A815ELU6-F1
#
_cell.length_a   1.000
_cell.length_b   1.000
_cell.length_c   1.000
_cell.angle_alpha   90.00
_cell.angle_beta   90.00
_cell.angle_gamma   90.00
#
_symmetry.space_group_name_H-M   'P 1'
#
loop_
_entity.id
_entity.type
_entity.pdbx_description
1 polymer ?
#
loop_
_entity_poly.entity_id
_entity_poly.type
_entity_poly.pdbx_seq_one_letter_code
_entity_poly.pdbx_strand_id
1 'polypeptide(L)'
;MPYVAQVAVGRLPHVNVTGTDYDTPDGTGVRDYIHVVDLAKGHIAAMKKFKDNCGLQNCPRRSGDLASVYADCSLAAKELGWTAERGLDDMCQDLWRWQSNNPNGFQ
;
A
#
# COMPACT_ATOMS: atom_id res chain seq x y z
N MET A 1 0.49 14.96 1.12
CA MET A 1 1.24 14.51 -0.08
C MET A 1 2.35 13.57 0.35
N PRO A 2 2.67 12.52 -0.42
CA PRO A 2 3.71 11.55 -0.06
C PRO A 2 5.12 12.16 -0.17
N TYR A 3 6.02 11.79 0.76
CA TYR A 3 7.31 12.45 0.98
C TYR A 3 8.24 12.43 -0.25
N VAL A 4 8.41 11.26 -0.88
CA VAL A 4 9.25 11.09 -2.07
C VAL A 4 8.75 11.95 -3.23
N ALA A 5 7.43 12.01 -3.44
CA ALA A 5 6.85 12.81 -4.51
C ALA A 5 7.05 14.33 -4.27
N GLN A 6 7.01 14.79 -3.02
CA GLN A 6 7.30 16.19 -2.68
C GLN A 6 8.74 16.58 -2.99
N VAL A 7 9.70 15.69 -2.75
CA VAL A 7 11.10 15.90 -3.14
C VAL A 7 11.23 15.95 -4.66
N ALA A 8 10.56 15.03 -5.38
CA ALA A 8 10.59 14.97 -6.84
C ALA A 8 10.06 16.25 -7.52
N VAL A 9 9.08 16.94 -6.91
CA VAL A 9 8.59 18.25 -7.40
C VAL A 9 9.31 19.45 -6.77
N GLY A 10 10.41 19.23 -6.06
CA GLY A 10 11.24 20.30 -5.48
C GLY A 10 10.65 21.02 -4.27
N ARG A 11 9.59 20.47 -3.64
CA ARG A 11 9.03 21.04 -2.39
C ARG A 11 9.88 20.71 -1.16
N LEU A 12 10.64 19.64 -1.22
CA LEU A 12 11.58 19.21 -0.19
C LEU A 12 12.96 18.97 -0.82
N PRO A 13 14.06 19.21 -0.09
CA PRO A 13 15.40 19.17 -0.66
C PRO A 13 15.92 17.75 -0.94
N HIS A 14 15.55 16.77 -0.11
CA HIS A 14 16.02 15.39 -0.24
C HIS A 14 15.07 14.39 0.43
N VAL A 15 15.19 13.12 0.05
CA VAL A 15 14.51 12.00 0.72
C VAL A 15 15.31 11.59 1.95
N ASN A 16 14.64 11.35 3.08
CA ASN A 16 15.25 10.75 4.26
C ASN A 16 14.92 9.25 4.28
N VAL A 17 15.95 8.41 4.22
CA VAL A 17 15.82 6.95 4.38
C VAL A 17 16.09 6.61 5.84
N THR A 18 15.12 6.04 6.54
CA THR A 18 15.23 5.72 7.97
C THR A 18 15.74 4.29 8.17
N GLY A 19 16.98 4.16 8.63
CA GLY A 19 17.64 2.89 8.92
C GLY A 19 18.34 2.31 7.70
N THR A 20 19.61 1.95 7.89
CA THR A 20 20.49 1.36 6.87
C THR A 20 21.23 0.13 7.41
N ASP A 21 20.77 -0.39 8.54
CA ASP A 21 21.37 -1.46 9.35
C ASP A 21 20.39 -2.62 9.58
N TYR A 22 19.32 -2.71 8.79
CA TYR A 22 18.43 -3.87 8.81
C TYR A 22 19.09 -5.09 8.17
N ASP A 23 18.73 -6.28 8.63
CA ASP A 23 19.13 -7.55 8.01
C ASP A 23 18.38 -7.77 6.68
N THR A 24 18.78 -7.01 5.67
CA THR A 24 18.18 -6.91 4.33
C THR A 24 19.30 -6.70 3.31
N PRO A 25 19.11 -7.03 2.02
CA PRO A 25 20.19 -7.01 1.04
C PRO A 25 20.97 -5.70 0.91
N ASP A 26 20.32 -4.56 1.14
CA ASP A 26 20.92 -3.22 1.05
C ASP A 26 20.92 -2.46 2.40
N GLY A 27 20.54 -3.12 3.49
CA GLY A 27 20.42 -2.53 4.82
C GLY A 27 19.16 -1.68 5.05
N THR A 28 18.36 -1.41 4.01
CA THR A 28 17.16 -0.57 4.10
C THR A 28 15.87 -1.38 4.27
N GLY A 29 14.78 -0.71 4.68
CA GLY A 29 13.51 -1.38 4.88
C GLY A 29 12.89 -1.92 3.57
N VAL A 30 12.85 -3.24 3.41
CA VAL A 30 12.10 -3.91 2.32
C VAL A 30 10.60 -3.98 2.68
N ARG A 31 9.73 -3.63 1.73
CA ARG A 31 8.26 -3.61 1.91
C ARG A 31 7.56 -4.13 0.66
N ASP A 32 6.38 -4.71 0.87
CA ASP A 32 5.46 -5.10 -0.21
C ASP A 32 4.53 -3.92 -0.53
N TYR A 33 4.76 -3.27 -1.66
CA TYR A 33 3.97 -2.13 -2.11
C TYR A 33 2.83 -2.61 -3.00
N ILE A 34 1.60 -2.14 -2.71
CA ILE A 34 0.41 -2.41 -3.51
C ILE A 34 -0.17 -1.12 -4.08
N HIS A 35 -0.59 -1.16 -5.34
CA HIS A 35 -1.24 -0.02 -5.98
C HIS A 35 -2.58 0.28 -5.30
N VAL A 36 -2.81 1.53 -4.89
CA VAL A 36 -3.99 1.93 -4.11
C VAL A 36 -5.32 1.59 -4.79
N VAL A 37 -5.37 1.69 -6.12
CA VAL A 37 -6.56 1.29 -6.92
C VAL A 37 -6.82 -0.22 -6.83
N ASP A 38 -5.77 -1.04 -6.86
CA ASP A 38 -5.94 -2.50 -6.74
C ASP A 38 -6.39 -2.85 -5.32
N LEU A 39 -5.82 -2.21 -4.30
CA LEU A 39 -6.30 -2.33 -2.94
C LEU A 39 -7.78 -1.97 -2.81
N ALA A 40 -8.24 -0.88 -3.42
CA ALA A 40 -9.66 -0.48 -3.42
C ALA A 40 -10.55 -1.52 -4.11
N LYS A 41 -10.12 -2.08 -5.26
CA LYS A 41 -10.83 -3.19 -5.92
C LYS A 41 -10.92 -4.43 -5.02
N GLY A 42 -9.86 -4.73 -4.26
CA GLY A 42 -9.85 -5.84 -3.31
C GLY A 42 -10.90 -5.69 -2.21
N HIS A 43 -11.04 -4.48 -1.66
CA HIS A 43 -12.10 -4.17 -0.69
C HIS A 43 -13.49 -4.34 -1.29
N ILE A 44 -13.71 -3.88 -2.53
CA ILE A 44 -15.00 -4.07 -3.23
C ILE A 44 -15.30 -5.56 -3.45
N ALA A 45 -14.30 -6.36 -3.84
CA ALA A 45 -14.45 -7.80 -4.02
C ALA A 45 -14.81 -8.50 -2.69
N ALA A 46 -14.11 -8.14 -1.60
CA ALA A 46 -14.43 -8.61 -0.25
C ALA A 46 -15.88 -8.26 0.14
N MET A 47 -16.28 -6.99 0.02
CA MET A 47 -17.64 -6.56 0.36
C MET A 47 -18.73 -7.28 -0.43
N LYS A 48 -18.50 -7.55 -1.73
CA LYS A 48 -19.43 -8.32 -2.56
C LYS A 48 -19.59 -9.74 -2.05
N LYS A 49 -18.52 -10.39 -1.61
CA LYS A 49 -18.56 -11.73 -1.02
C LYS A 49 -19.22 -11.76 0.37
N PHE A 50 -18.99 -10.73 1.18
CA PHE A 50 -19.53 -10.66 2.55
C PHE A 50 -21.01 -10.28 2.65
N LYS A 51 -21.63 -9.81 1.55
CA LYS A 51 -23.08 -9.53 1.52
C LYS A 51 -23.95 -10.77 1.78
N ASP A 52 -23.39 -11.97 1.57
CA ASP A 52 -24.14 -13.22 1.68
C ASP A 52 -23.93 -13.97 3.02
N ASN A 53 -22.98 -13.56 3.89
CA ASN A 53 -22.69 -14.21 5.19
C ASN A 53 -21.73 -13.38 6.08
N CYS A 54 -22.20 -12.29 6.72
CA CYS A 54 -21.34 -11.47 7.58
C CYS A 54 -21.47 -11.84 9.07
N GLY A 55 -20.47 -12.57 9.59
CA GLY A 55 -20.27 -12.86 11.03
C GLY A 55 -19.09 -12.07 11.61
N LEU A 56 -19.07 -10.75 11.44
CA LEU A 56 -18.02 -9.87 12.01
C LEU A 56 -18.51 -9.21 13.30
N GLN A 57 -17.77 -9.43 14.39
CA GLN A 57 -17.95 -8.75 15.68
C GLN A 57 -16.68 -7.96 16.02
N ASN A 58 -16.86 -6.70 16.43
CA ASN A 58 -15.74 -5.82 16.84
C ASN A 58 -15.13 -6.31 18.16
N CYS A 59 -13.81 -6.47 18.18
CA CYS A 59 -13.03 -6.88 19.35
C CYS A 59 -11.87 -5.89 19.61
N PRO A 60 -11.47 -5.68 20.88
CA PRO A 60 -10.34 -4.83 21.23
C PRO A 60 -9.00 -5.43 20.75
N ARG A 61 -7.98 -4.56 20.64
CA ARG A 61 -6.62 -4.93 20.22
C ARG A 61 -6.01 -5.96 21.16
N ARG A 62 -5.47 -7.06 20.62
CA ARG A 62 -4.87 -8.15 21.42
C ARG A 62 -3.39 -7.85 21.70
N SER A 63 -2.94 -8.11 22.93
CA SER A 63 -1.52 -8.06 23.26
C SER A 63 -0.76 -9.12 22.44
N GLY A 64 0.24 -8.72 21.64
CA GLY A 64 1.05 -9.61 20.80
C GLY A 64 1.11 -9.31 19.28
N ASP A 65 0.57 -8.18 18.81
CA ASP A 65 0.62 -7.81 17.38
C ASP A 65 2.08 -7.64 16.86
N LEU A 66 2.41 -8.28 15.72
CA LEU A 66 3.76 -8.41 15.14
C LEU A 66 4.17 -7.24 14.20
N ALA A 67 5.49 -7.08 14.01
CA ALA A 67 6.12 -5.95 13.31
C ALA A 67 6.16 -6.02 11.77
N SER A 68 6.01 -7.21 11.16
CA SER A 68 5.99 -7.38 9.71
C SER A 68 4.88 -8.33 9.28
N VAL A 69 4.09 -7.87 8.32
CA VAL A 69 2.98 -8.60 7.69
C VAL A 69 3.24 -8.59 6.20
N TYR A 70 3.39 -9.76 5.61
CA TYR A 70 3.37 -9.98 4.17
C TYR A 70 2.04 -10.63 3.80
N ALA A 71 1.45 -10.20 2.70
CA ALA A 71 0.18 -10.75 2.24
C ALA A 71 0.47 -11.93 1.31
N ASP A 72 0.18 -13.14 1.76
CA ASP A 72 -0.09 -14.21 0.80
C ASP A 72 -1.48 -13.98 0.20
N CYS A 73 -1.50 -13.32 -0.95
CA CYS A 73 -2.72 -13.04 -1.70
C CYS A 73 -3.34 -14.29 -2.33
N SER A 74 -2.76 -15.48 -2.17
CA SER A 74 -3.29 -16.74 -2.73
C SER A 74 -4.71 -17.04 -2.23
N LEU A 75 -5.01 -16.73 -0.97
CA LEU A 75 -6.35 -16.89 -0.42
C LEU A 75 -7.33 -15.92 -1.07
N ALA A 76 -6.96 -14.64 -1.21
CA ALA A 76 -7.80 -13.64 -1.89
C ALA A 76 -8.02 -13.97 -3.38
N ALA A 77 -7.00 -14.49 -4.06
CA ALA A 77 -7.13 -14.96 -5.44
C ALA A 77 -8.13 -16.12 -5.54
N LYS A 78 -8.00 -17.13 -4.66
CA LYS A 78 -8.88 -18.30 -4.63
C LYS A 78 -10.31 -17.97 -4.22
N GLU A 79 -10.46 -17.06 -3.26
CA GLU A 79 -11.73 -16.80 -2.59
C GLU A 79 -12.52 -15.62 -3.16
N LEU A 80 -11.82 -14.60 -3.64
CA LEU A 80 -12.39 -13.35 -4.13
C LEU A 80 -12.19 -13.18 -5.64
N GLY A 81 -11.40 -14.05 -6.27
CA GLY A 81 -11.01 -13.87 -7.68
C GLY A 81 -10.23 -12.58 -7.91
N TRP A 82 -9.54 -12.08 -6.87
CA TRP A 82 -8.86 -10.79 -6.91
C TRP A 82 -7.35 -10.96 -6.70
N THR A 83 -6.57 -10.27 -7.52
CA THR A 83 -5.12 -10.15 -7.43
C THR A 83 -4.71 -8.71 -7.74
N ALA A 84 -3.61 -8.24 -7.15
CA ALA A 84 -2.99 -6.98 -7.59
C ALA A 84 -2.33 -7.21 -8.95
N GLU A 85 -2.66 -6.37 -9.93
CA GLU A 85 -2.17 -6.50 -11.30
C GLU A 85 -1.11 -5.46 -11.62
N ARG A 86 -1.11 -4.32 -10.92
CA ARG A 86 -0.23 -3.19 -11.18
C ARG A 86 1.12 -3.36 -10.51
N GLY A 87 2.18 -3.11 -11.27
CA GLY A 87 3.56 -3.17 -10.79
C GLY A 87 4.01 -1.88 -10.10
N LEU A 88 5.25 -1.90 -9.60
CA LEU A 88 5.86 -0.73 -8.95
C LEU A 88 5.99 0.46 -9.92
N ASP A 89 6.27 0.19 -11.20
CA ASP A 89 6.36 1.23 -12.23
C ASP A 89 5.04 1.96 -12.43
N ASP A 90 3.92 1.24 -12.47
CA ASP A 90 2.58 1.83 -12.59
C ASP A 90 2.28 2.72 -11.37
N MET A 91 2.66 2.27 -10.17
CA MET A 91 2.50 3.05 -8.93
C MET A 91 3.28 4.36 -8.99
N CYS A 92 4.54 4.30 -9.42
CA CYS A 92 5.41 5.47 -9.55
C CYS A 92 4.88 6.44 -10.63
N GLN A 93 4.42 5.93 -11.76
CA GLN A 93 3.87 6.74 -12.85
C GLN A 93 2.58 7.45 -12.44
N ASP A 94 1.62 6.74 -11.83
CA ASP A 94 0.37 7.34 -11.36
C ASP A 94 0.62 8.35 -10.24
N LEU A 95 1.57 8.06 -9.34
CA LEU A 95 1.99 8.99 -8.30
C LEU A 95 2.59 10.27 -8.89
N TRP A 96 3.51 10.14 -9.85
CA TRP A 96 4.12 11.28 -10.53
C TRP A 96 3.10 12.11 -11.29
N ARG A 97 2.18 11.45 -12.02
CA ARG A 97 1.10 12.10 -12.75
C ARG A 97 0.21 12.92 -11.81
N TRP A 98 -0.17 12.36 -10.67
CA TRP A 98 -0.98 13.07 -9.67
C TRP A 98 -0.23 14.28 -9.10
N GLN A 99 1.01 14.08 -8.64
CA GLN A 99 1.81 15.12 -7.98
C GLN A 99 2.19 16.26 -8.94
N SER A 100 2.46 15.96 -10.21
CA SER A 100 2.77 16.95 -11.25
C SER A 100 1.57 17.85 -11.56
N ASN A 101 0.37 17.27 -11.62
CA ASN A 101 -0.86 18.02 -11.88
C ASN A 101 -1.38 18.76 -10.63
N ASN A 102 -1.04 18.27 -9.44
CA ASN A 102 -1.50 18.82 -8.16
C ASN A 102 -0.30 19.09 -7.23
N PRO A 103 0.57 20.04 -7.57
CA PRO A 103 1.80 20.28 -6.81
C PRO A 103 1.52 20.65 -5.34
N ASN A 104 0.41 21.35 -5.10
CA ASN A 104 -0.03 21.78 -3.77
C ASN A 104 -1.02 20.80 -3.09
N GLY A 105 -1.39 19.70 -3.74
CA GLY A 105 -2.43 18.79 -3.27
C GLY A 105 -3.84 19.25 -3.63
N PHE A 106 -4.84 18.78 -2.88
CA PHE A 106 -6.24 19.17 -3.05
C PHE A 106 -6.46 20.64 -2.65
N GLN A 107 -7.44 21.29 -3.28
CA GLN A 107 -7.97 22.60 -2.89
C GLN A 107 -9.22 22.46 -2.03
#